data_AF-A0A965UXB8-F1
#
_entry.id   AF-A0A965UXB8-F1
#
_cell.length_a   1.000
_cell.length_b   1.000
_cell.length_c   1.000
_cell.angle_alpha   90.00
_cell.angle_beta   90.00
_cell.angle_gamma   90.00
#
_symmetry.space_group_name_H-M   'P 1'
#
loop_
_entity.id
_entity.type
_entity.pdbx_description
1 polymer ?
#
loop_
_entity_poly.entity_id
_entity_poly.type
_entity_poly.pdbx_seq_one_letter_code
_entity_poly.pdbx_strand_id
1 'polypeptide(L)'
;MPADQRAQAAAEYIREYTNPLVSKLPEQMKSFAQDMAFNRGMGGATKYIQRGLNALGQNVSVDGALGPKTLQAIGQVQPQALMRAASDAQLQDEYKMLQNNPARKKFIAGLESRIRNRLATFGQG
;
A
#
# COMPACT_ATOMS: atom_id res chain seq x y z
N MET A 1 -30.28 1.19 4.10
CA MET A 1 -29.69 0.05 4.81
C MET A 1 -29.81 0.26 6.31
N PRO A 2 -30.31 -0.73 7.06
CA PRO A 2 -30.31 -0.76 8.53
C PRO A 2 -28.90 -0.58 9.11
N ALA A 3 -28.80 -0.01 10.32
CA ALA A 3 -27.51 0.37 10.92
C ALA A 3 -26.57 -0.82 11.17
N ASP A 4 -27.14 -1.96 11.53
CA ASP A 4 -26.53 -3.28 11.75
C ASP A 4 -25.92 -3.88 10.48
N GLN A 5 -26.44 -3.55 9.30
CA GLN A 5 -25.95 -4.07 8.02
C GLN A 5 -24.86 -3.20 7.38
N ARG A 6 -24.73 -1.93 7.81
CA ARG A 6 -23.77 -0.97 7.21
C ARG A 6 -22.32 -1.42 7.33
N ALA A 7 -21.93 -1.97 8.47
CA ALA A 7 -20.57 -2.43 8.70
C ALA A 7 -20.21 -3.58 7.77
N GLN A 8 -21.11 -4.54 7.60
CA GLN A 8 -20.92 -5.68 6.71
C GLN A 8 -20.84 -5.23 5.25
N ALA A 9 -21.75 -4.38 4.78
CA ALA A 9 -21.69 -3.89 3.41
C ALA A 9 -20.43 -3.05 3.12
N ALA A 10 -19.95 -2.28 4.09
CA ALA A 10 -18.68 -1.56 3.94
C ALA A 10 -17.50 -2.53 3.81
N ALA A 11 -17.47 -3.61 4.60
CA ALA A 11 -16.42 -4.62 4.51
C ALA A 11 -16.47 -5.39 3.18
N GLU A 12 -17.67 -5.75 2.72
CA GLU A 12 -17.89 -6.39 1.42
C GLU A 12 -17.44 -5.49 0.27
N TYR A 13 -17.85 -4.21 0.30
CA TYR A 13 -17.41 -3.22 -0.69
C TYR A 13 -15.89 -3.08 -0.74
N ILE A 14 -15.22 -2.97 0.41
CA ILE A 14 -13.75 -2.86 0.47
C ILE A 14 -13.11 -4.11 -0.14
N ARG A 15 -13.62 -5.30 0.19
CA ARG A 15 -13.11 -6.56 -0.34
C ARG A 15 -13.25 -6.60 -1.86
N GLU A 16 -14.43 -6.33 -2.39
CA GLU A 16 -14.71 -6.36 -3.83
C GLU A 16 -13.90 -5.31 -4.59
N TYR A 17 -13.89 -4.07 -4.11
CA TYR A 17 -13.17 -2.96 -4.72
C TYR A 17 -11.65 -3.24 -4.84
N THR A 18 -11.07 -3.87 -3.82
CA THR A 18 -9.62 -4.12 -3.77
C THR A 18 -9.20 -5.46 -4.38
N ASN A 19 -10.14 -6.38 -4.60
CA ASN A 19 -9.88 -7.74 -5.07
C ASN A 19 -9.05 -7.84 -6.38
N PRO A 20 -9.23 -6.99 -7.41
CA PRO A 20 -8.44 -7.08 -8.64
C PRO A 20 -6.93 -6.94 -8.44
N LEU A 21 -6.50 -6.26 -7.37
CA LEU A 21 -5.11 -6.13 -6.96
C LEU A 21 -4.74 -7.19 -5.92
N VAL A 22 -5.54 -7.34 -4.87
CA VAL A 22 -5.24 -8.19 -3.71
C VAL A 22 -5.14 -9.67 -4.08
N SER A 23 -6.02 -10.16 -4.97
CA SER A 23 -6.04 -11.56 -5.40
C SER A 23 -4.76 -12.04 -6.09
N LYS A 24 -3.93 -11.12 -6.59
CA LYS A 24 -2.70 -11.42 -7.34
C LYS A 24 -1.44 -11.43 -6.47
N LEU A 25 -1.55 -11.07 -5.20
CA LEU A 25 -0.41 -10.90 -4.30
C LEU A 25 -0.25 -12.08 -3.34
N PRO A 26 0.98 -12.31 -2.82
CA PRO A 26 1.21 -13.30 -1.77
C PRO A 26 0.29 -13.10 -0.57
N GLU A 27 -0.11 -14.19 0.07
CA GLU A 27 -1.05 -14.18 1.21
C GLU A 27 -0.62 -13.20 2.30
N GLN A 28 0.68 -13.19 2.63
CA GLN A 28 1.27 -12.31 3.64
C GLN A 28 1.12 -10.82 3.33
N MET A 29 0.91 -10.46 2.06
CA MET A 29 0.75 -9.07 1.61
C MET A 29 -0.70 -8.63 1.44
N LYS A 30 -1.68 -9.55 1.49
CA LYS A 30 -3.07 -9.24 1.09
C LYS A 30 -3.69 -8.14 1.95
N SER A 31 -3.56 -8.21 3.27
CA SER A 31 -4.10 -7.19 4.19
C SER A 31 -3.44 -5.82 3.98
N PHE A 32 -2.11 -5.81 3.76
CA PHE A 32 -1.37 -4.58 3.45
C PHE A 32 -1.84 -3.96 2.13
N ALA A 33 -1.98 -4.78 1.10
CA ALA A 33 -2.39 -4.36 -0.23
C ALA A 33 -3.83 -3.86 -0.26
N GLN A 34 -4.73 -4.48 0.50
CA GLN A 34 -6.12 -4.04 0.66
C GLN A 34 -6.19 -2.66 1.30
N ASP A 35 -5.48 -2.43 2.41
CA ASP A 35 -5.42 -1.11 3.06
C ASP A 35 -4.88 -0.04 2.11
N MET A 36 -3.76 -0.33 1.42
CA MET A 36 -3.20 0.61 0.46
C MET A 36 -4.14 0.88 -0.71
N ALA A 37 -4.75 -0.16 -1.29
CA ALA A 37 -5.65 -0.02 -2.42
C ALA A 37 -6.93 0.76 -2.07
N PHE A 38 -7.50 0.55 -0.88
CA PHE A 38 -8.65 1.32 -0.42
C PHE A 38 -8.30 2.79 -0.20
N ASN A 39 -7.16 3.09 0.43
CA ASN A 39 -6.77 4.46 0.76
C ASN A 39 -6.16 5.23 -0.43
N ARG A 40 -5.55 4.56 -1.41
CA ARG A 40 -4.75 5.17 -2.50
C ARG A 40 -5.24 4.82 -3.89
N GLY A 41 -6.28 4.01 -3.99
CA GLY A 41 -6.67 3.36 -5.24
C GLY A 41 -5.66 2.28 -5.67
N MET A 42 -6.09 1.42 -6.59
CA MET A 42 -5.26 0.31 -7.09
C MET A 42 -3.96 0.79 -7.75
N GLY A 43 -4.03 1.87 -8.54
CA GLY A 43 -2.85 2.44 -9.21
C GLY A 43 -1.85 3.05 -8.22
N GLY A 44 -2.35 3.77 -7.21
CA GLY A 44 -1.51 4.34 -6.15
C GLY A 44 -0.83 3.25 -5.31
N ALA A 45 -1.58 2.23 -4.89
CA ALA A 45 -1.03 1.07 -4.18
C ALA A 45 0.06 0.36 -5.00
N THR A 46 -0.20 0.12 -6.28
CA THR A 46 0.77 -0.52 -7.18
C THR A 46 2.03 0.31 -7.35
N LYS A 47 1.92 1.64 -7.46
CA LYS A 47 3.10 2.52 -7.54
C LYS A 47 3.98 2.43 -6.31
N TYR A 48 3.41 2.37 -5.10
CA TYR A 48 4.21 2.20 -3.89
C TYR A 48 4.87 0.82 -3.81
N ILE A 49 4.20 -0.24 -4.25
CA ILE A 49 4.81 -1.58 -4.39
C ILE A 49 5.97 -1.56 -5.39
N GLN A 50 5.79 -0.95 -6.57
CA GLN A 50 6.84 -0.81 -7.59
C GLN A 50 8.05 0.00 -7.09
N ARG A 51 7.81 1.10 -6.36
CA ARG A 51 8.89 1.87 -5.70
C ARG A 51 9.61 1.02 -4.65
N GLY A 52 8.88 0.24 -3.86
CA GLY A 52 9.44 -0.68 -2.87
C GLY A 52 10.31 -1.77 -3.51
N LEU A 53 9.85 -2.35 -4.63
CA LEU A 53 10.62 -3.32 -5.41
C LEU A 53 11.96 -2.73 -5.89
N ASN A 54 11.92 -1.51 -6.45
CA ASN A 54 13.12 -0.82 -6.91
C ASN A 54 14.08 -0.49 -5.75
N ALA A 55 13.55 -0.13 -4.58
CA ALA A 55 14.37 0.07 -3.38
C ALA A 55 15.04 -1.23 -2.88
N LEU A 56 14.47 -2.40 -3.21
CA LEU A 56 15.03 -3.73 -2.93
C LEU A 56 15.90 -4.27 -4.08
N GLY A 57 16.31 -3.41 -5.03
CA GLY A 57 17.23 -3.77 -6.12
C GLY A 57 16.57 -4.46 -7.31
N GLN A 58 15.24 -4.56 -7.36
CA GLN A 58 14.54 -4.98 -8.58
C GLN A 58 14.52 -3.84 -9.60
N ASN A 59 14.22 -4.15 -10.87
CA ASN A 59 14.12 -3.15 -11.93
C ASN A 59 12.76 -3.21 -12.62
N VAL A 60 11.80 -2.43 -12.11
CA VAL A 60 10.44 -2.34 -12.65
C VAL A 60 10.03 -0.89 -12.89
N SER A 61 9.22 -0.67 -13.92
CA SER A 61 8.58 0.64 -14.16
C SER A 61 7.61 1.00 -13.03
N VAL A 62 7.54 2.29 -12.67
CA VAL A 62 6.60 2.81 -11.67
C VAL A 62 5.39 3.44 -12.37
N ASP A 63 4.61 2.60 -13.06
CA ASP A 63 3.45 3.01 -13.87
C ASP A 63 2.10 2.84 -13.14
N GLY A 64 2.06 2.07 -12.06
CA GLY A 64 0.83 1.72 -11.34
C GLY A 64 0.05 0.57 -11.94
N ALA A 65 0.59 -0.15 -12.92
CA ALA A 65 0.01 -1.35 -13.49
C ALA A 65 0.65 -2.61 -12.88
N LEU A 66 -0.16 -3.51 -12.30
CA LEU A 66 0.33 -4.76 -11.73
C LEU A 66 0.44 -5.83 -12.83
N GLY A 67 1.44 -5.68 -13.70
CA GLY A 67 1.71 -6.57 -14.82
C GLY A 67 2.65 -7.75 -14.47
N PRO A 68 2.90 -8.67 -15.42
CA PRO A 68 3.71 -9.87 -15.21
C PRO A 68 5.12 -9.58 -14.68
N LYS A 69 5.79 -8.53 -15.17
CA LYS A 69 7.13 -8.13 -14.69
C LYS A 69 7.13 -7.73 -13.22
N THR A 70 6.14 -6.95 -12.79
CA THR A 70 5.99 -6.55 -11.38
C THR A 70 5.67 -7.76 -10.50
N LEU A 71 4.79 -8.65 -10.96
CA LEU A 71 4.46 -9.89 -10.24
C LEU A 71 5.67 -10.82 -10.10
N GLN A 72 6.47 -10.97 -11.16
CA GLN A 72 7.71 -11.73 -11.11
C GLN A 72 8.68 -11.15 -10.09
N ALA A 73 8.90 -9.83 -10.10
CA ALA A 73 9.78 -9.14 -9.15
C ALA A 73 9.29 -9.27 -7.69
N ILE A 74 7.97 -9.26 -7.45
CA ILE A 74 7.40 -9.55 -6.13
C ILE A 74 7.83 -10.94 -5.65
N GLY A 75 7.83 -11.94 -6.53
CA GLY A 75 8.28 -13.29 -6.20
C GLY A 75 9.79 -13.43 -5.94
N GLN A 76 10.60 -12.41 -6.23
CA GLN A 76 12.05 -12.41 -6.00
C GLN A 76 12.48 -11.72 -4.69
N VAL A 77 11.54 -11.17 -3.93
CA VAL A 77 11.84 -10.45 -2.69
C VAL A 77 11.04 -11.01 -1.52
N GLN A 78 11.55 -10.83 -0.30
CA GLN A 78 10.80 -11.21 0.89
C GLN A 78 9.56 -10.31 1.06
N PRO A 79 8.34 -10.87 1.22
CA PRO A 79 7.11 -10.08 1.35
C PRO A 79 7.18 -9.00 2.43
N GLN A 80 7.75 -9.33 3.59
CA GLN A 80 7.91 -8.39 4.71
C GLN A 80 8.82 -7.21 4.36
N ALA A 81 9.95 -7.48 3.69
CA ALA A 81 10.86 -6.43 3.22
C ALA A 81 10.16 -5.51 2.20
N LEU A 82 9.38 -6.09 1.29
CA LEU A 82 8.61 -5.31 0.31
C LEU A 82 7.53 -4.44 0.95
N MET A 83 6.79 -4.96 1.93
CA MET A 83 5.78 -4.17 2.66
C MET A 83 6.41 -3.00 3.42
N ARG A 84 7.61 -3.20 4.02
CA ARG A 84 8.37 -2.11 4.65
C ARG A 84 8.80 -1.07 3.61
N ALA A 85 9.48 -1.49 2.54
CA ALA A 85 9.96 -0.59 1.49
C ALA A 85 8.83 0.21 0.80
N ALA A 86 7.68 -0.42 0.57
CA ALA A 86 6.50 0.25 0.02
C ALA A 86 5.89 1.27 1.01
N SER A 87 5.91 0.98 2.31
CA SER A 87 5.45 1.92 3.36
C SER A 87 6.38 3.13 3.46
N ASP A 88 7.69 2.93 3.35
CA ASP A 88 8.66 4.03 3.30
C ASP A 88 8.47 4.89 2.05
N ALA A 89 8.23 4.26 0.90
CA ALA A 89 7.92 4.97 -0.34
C ALA A 89 6.63 5.81 -0.23
N GLN A 90 5.63 5.33 0.51
CA GLN A 90 4.41 6.10 0.83
C GLN A 90 4.72 7.30 1.72
N LEU A 91 5.53 7.11 2.77
CA LEU A 91 5.88 8.19 3.69
C LEU A 91 6.67 9.30 3.00
N GLN A 92 7.64 8.94 2.17
CA GLN A 92 8.42 9.89 1.37
C GLN A 92 7.53 10.71 0.42
N ASP A 93 6.54 10.07 -0.20
CA ASP A 93 5.60 10.73 -1.10
C ASP A 93 4.71 11.74 -0.34
N GLU A 94 4.25 11.38 0.86
CA GLU A 94 3.51 12.31 1.73
C GLU A 94 4.33 13.53 2.14
N TYR A 95 5.61 13.36 2.49
CA TYR A 95 6.48 14.50 2.78
C TYR A 95 6.71 15.39 1.56
N LYS A 96 6.89 14.80 0.36
CA LYS A 96 6.97 15.58 -0.89
C LYS A 96 5.69 16.37 -1.16
N MET A 97 4.52 15.75 -0.94
CA MET A 97 3.24 16.44 -1.07
C MET A 97 3.07 17.57 -0.05
N LEU A 98 3.59 17.42 1.17
CA LEU A 98 3.59 18.48 2.19
C LEU A 98 4.49 19.65 1.77
N GLN A 99 5.69 19.38 1.25
CA GLN A 99 6.60 20.41 0.76
C GLN A 99 5.95 21.23 -0.36
N ASN A 100 5.25 20.56 -1.27
CA ASN A 100 4.56 21.21 -2.38
C ASN A 100 3.25 21.90 -1.97
N ASN A 101 2.64 21.51 -0.83
CA ASN A 101 1.43 22.11 -0.31
C ASN A 101 1.41 22.11 1.23
N PRO A 102 1.94 23.18 1.86
CA PRO A 102 2.01 23.31 3.32
C PRO A 102 0.66 23.23 4.03
N ALA A 103 -0.47 23.52 3.36
CA ALA A 103 -1.80 23.42 3.94
C ALA A 103 -2.17 21.97 4.35
N ARG A 104 -1.44 20.97 3.83
CA ARG A 104 -1.60 19.56 4.20
C ARG A 104 -1.05 19.21 5.59
N LYS A 105 -0.33 20.11 6.26
CA LYS A 105 0.35 19.85 7.55
C LYS A 105 -0.55 19.16 8.58
N LYS A 106 -1.83 19.57 8.67
CA LYS A 106 -2.80 18.99 9.62
C LYS A 106 -3.10 17.50 9.41
N PHE A 107 -2.89 16.97 8.20
CA PHE A 107 -3.18 15.56 7.88
C PHE A 107 -1.96 14.65 8.08
N ILE A 108 -0.75 15.19 8.00
CA ILE A 108 0.49 14.41 7.93
C ILE A 108 0.77 13.67 9.23
N ALA A 109 0.59 14.30 10.39
CA ALA A 109 0.88 13.66 11.69
C ALA A 109 0.10 12.34 11.90
N GLY A 110 -1.19 12.33 11.54
CA GLY A 110 -2.03 11.13 11.67
C GLY A 110 -1.73 10.07 10.60
N LEU A 111 -1.36 10.48 9.39
CA LEU A 111 -0.92 9.55 8.33
C LEU A 111 0.42 8.91 8.69
N GLU A 112 1.38 9.72 9.12
CA GLU A 112 2.70 9.27 9.56
C GLU A 112 2.59 8.26 10.71
N SER A 113 1.78 8.56 11.72
CA SER A 113 1.55 7.63 12.85
C SER A 113 1.03 6.26 12.37
N ARG A 114 0.06 6.25 11.44
CA ARG A 114 -0.47 5.01 10.86
C ARG A 114 0.58 4.23 10.07
N ILE A 115 1.42 4.92 9.30
CA ILE A 115 2.49 4.27 8.51
C ILE A 115 3.57 3.71 9.44
N ARG A 116 3.98 4.46 10.46
CA ARG A 116 4.98 4.01 11.44
C ARG A 116 4.50 2.83 12.26
N ASN A 117 3.23 2.82 12.69
CA ASN A 117 2.65 1.69 13.41
C ASN A 117 2.65 0.42 12.54
N ARG A 118 2.30 0.55 11.26
CA ARG A 118 2.39 -0.54 10.29
C ARG A 118 3.82 -1.07 10.14
N LEU A 119 4.81 -0.18 10.03
CA LEU A 119 6.23 -0.55 9.96
C LEU A 119 6.69 -1.30 11.22
N ALA A 120 6.25 -0.86 12.40
CA ALA A 120 6.57 -1.52 13.66
C ALA A 120 6.00 -2.95 13.72
N THR A 121 4.79 -3.18 13.22
CA THR A 121 4.21 -4.53 13.08
C THR A 121 5.07 -5.43 12.20
N PHE A 122 5.69 -4.87 11.17
CA PHE A 122 6.62 -5.62 10.33
C PHE A 122 8.00 -5.78 10.94
N GLY A 123 8.36 -5.15 12.07
CA GLY A 123 9.71 -5.20 12.66
C GLY A 123 9.92 -6.28 13.73
N GLN A 124 8.88 -7.01 14.13
CA GLN A 124 8.91 -7.97 15.24
C GLN A 124 9.17 -9.43 14.82
N GLY A 125 9.86 -9.67 13.70
CA GLY A 125 10.18 -11.01 13.21
C GLY A 125 11.66 -11.18 12.95
#